data_AF-A0A2V6FL02-F1
#
_entry.id   AF-A0A2V6FL02-F1
#
_cell.length_a   1.000
_cell.length_b   1.000
_cell.length_c   1.000
_cell.angle_alpha   90.00
_cell.angle_beta   90.00
_cell.angle_gamma   90.00
#
_symmetry.space_group_name_H-M   'P 1'
#
loop_
_entity.id
_entity.type
_entity.pdbx_description
1 polymer ?
#
loop_
_entity_poly.entity_id
_entity_poly.type
_entity_poly.pdbx_seq_one_letter_code
_entity_poly.pdbx_strand_id
1 'polypeptide(L)'
;VARSNIFALTKLGARVTLVGPSTLVPRDFEKLGVAVSYDIDKVLPTADVVNLLRIQHERQRKEYFPGVGEYIRLFGLTKERAKLLKSDCLIMH
;
A
#
# COMPACT_ATOMS: atom_id res chain seq x y z
N VAL A 1 2.38 10.38 -7.45
CA VAL A 1 1.64 9.19 -7.92
C VAL A 1 0.53 8.80 -6.96
N ALA A 2 0.81 8.46 -5.69
CA ALA A 2 -0.22 8.03 -4.73
C ALA A 2 -1.44 8.98 -4.66
N ARG A 3 -1.22 10.28 -4.39
CA ARG A 3 -2.30 11.27 -4.25
C ARG A 3 -3.16 11.42 -5.52
N SER A 4 -2.53 11.46 -6.69
CA SER A 4 -3.26 11.55 -7.97
C SER A 4 -4.06 10.28 -8.25
N ASN A 5 -3.51 9.10 -7.92
CA ASN A 5 -4.21 7.82 -8.07
C ASN A 5 -5.41 7.74 -7.13
N ILE A 6 -5.25 8.14 -5.85
CA ILE A 6 -6.36 8.21 -4.90
C ILE A 6 -7.50 9.05 -5.49
N PHE A 7 -7.20 10.26 -5.94
CA PHE A 7 -8.21 11.16 -6.51
C PHE A 7 -8.91 10.56 -7.73
N ALA A 8 -8.16 10.06 -8.71
CA ALA A 8 -8.73 9.51 -9.94
C ALA A 8 -9.56 8.24 -9.67
N LEU A 9 -9.03 7.30 -8.89
CA LEU A 9 -9.68 6.01 -8.61
C LEU A 9 -10.95 6.19 -7.79
N THR A 10 -10.91 7.01 -6.74
CA THR A 10 -12.11 7.30 -5.93
C THR A 10 -13.17 8.03 -6.76
N LYS A 11 -12.77 8.97 -7.63
CA LYS A 11 -13.70 9.66 -8.55
C LYS A 11 -14.38 8.70 -9.54
N LEU A 12 -13.70 7.63 -9.92
CA LEU A 12 -14.22 6.57 -10.79
C LEU A 12 -14.99 5.46 -10.04
N GLY A 13 -15.19 5.60 -8.72
CA GLY A 13 -15.98 4.67 -7.91
C GLY A 13 -15.21 3.51 -7.31
N ALA A 14 -13.87 3.50 -7.40
CA ALA A 14 -13.06 2.46 -6.77
C ALA A 14 -13.01 2.64 -5.24
N ARG A 15 -13.01 1.52 -4.52
CA ARG A 15 -12.70 1.49 -3.08
C ARG A 15 -11.19 1.38 -2.92
N VAL A 16 -10.56 2.44 -2.41
CA VAL A 16 -9.11 2.49 -2.24
C VAL A 16 -8.74 2.23 -0.79
N THR A 17 -7.81 1.30 -0.57
CA THR A 17 -7.17 1.05 0.72
C THR A 17 -5.69 1.37 0.60
N LEU A 18 -5.20 2.29 1.44
CA LEU A 18 -3.77 2.53 1.58
C LEU A 18 -3.18 1.59 2.62
N VAL A 19 -2.06 0.96 2.28
CA VAL A 19 -1.36 0.01 3.14
C VAL A 19 0.10 0.39 3.24
N GLY A 20 0.61 0.49 4.47
CA GLY A 20 2.01 0.83 4.73
C GLY A 20 2.23 1.17 6.21
N PRO A 21 3.47 1.47 6.64
CA PRO A 21 3.74 1.84 8.02
C PRO A 21 3.05 3.17 8.36
N SER A 22 2.60 3.33 9.62
CA SER A 22 1.90 4.53 10.09
C SER A 22 2.70 5.83 9.92
N THR A 23 4.03 5.74 9.88
CA THR A 23 4.94 6.86 9.59
C THR A 23 4.85 7.36 8.14
N LEU A 24 4.45 6.51 7.19
CA LEU A 24 4.31 6.86 5.76
C LEU A 24 2.86 6.95 5.31
N VAL A 25 1.97 6.22 5.98
CA VAL A 25 0.53 6.13 5.70
C VAL A 25 -0.24 6.50 6.98
N PRO A 26 -0.18 7.76 7.43
CA PRO A 26 -0.91 8.19 8.62
C PRO A 26 -2.42 8.01 8.43
N ARG A 27 -3.13 7.72 9.53
CA ARG A 27 -4.60 7.54 9.53
C ARG A 27 -5.33 8.78 9.00
N ASP A 28 -4.73 9.97 9.08
CA ASP A 28 -5.26 11.19 8.49
C ASP A 28 -5.56 11.10 6.99
N PHE A 29 -4.96 10.15 6.26
CA PHE A 29 -5.32 9.92 4.86
C PHE A 29 -6.75 9.41 4.67
N GLU A 30 -7.42 8.89 5.71
CA GLU A 30 -8.85 8.55 5.66
C GLU A 30 -9.71 9.78 5.30
N LYS A 31 -9.25 11.00 5.60
CA LYS A 31 -9.88 12.28 5.18
C LYS A 31 -9.96 12.45 3.66
N LEU A 32 -9.22 11.66 2.89
CA LEU A 32 -9.26 11.63 1.42
C LEU A 32 -10.35 10.69 0.87
N GLY A 33 -11.17 10.07 1.73
CA GLY A 33 -12.22 9.14 1.31
C GLY A 33 -11.71 7.72 1.00
N VAL A 34 -10.61 7.31 1.65
CA VAL A 34 -9.98 6.00 1.48
C VAL A 34 -9.90 5.27 2.82
N ALA A 35 -9.73 3.95 2.81
CA ALA A 35 -9.40 3.20 4.01
C ALA A 35 -7.89 3.17 4.25
N VAL A 36 -7.45 3.04 5.51
CA VAL A 36 -6.05 2.82 5.87
C VAL A 36 -5.90 1.51 6.63
N SER A 37 -4.93 0.68 6.22
CA SER A 37 -4.54 -0.54 6.92
C SER A 37 -3.03 -0.55 7.19
N TYR A 38 -2.64 -1.15 8.31
CA TYR A 38 -1.24 -1.40 8.69
C TYR A 38 -0.87 -2.88 8.57
N ASP A 39 -1.78 -3.69 8.03
CA ASP A 39 -1.67 -5.13 7.89
C ASP A 39 -1.95 -5.48 6.43
N ILE A 40 -0.88 -5.77 5.67
CA ILE A 40 -1.00 -6.10 4.25
C ILE A 40 -1.69 -7.45 4.04
N ASP A 41 -1.42 -8.42 4.91
CA ASP A 41 -1.89 -9.79 4.76
C ASP A 41 -3.42 -9.89 4.87
N LYS A 42 -4.04 -9.00 5.66
CA LYS A 42 -5.51 -8.86 5.72
C LYS A 42 -6.14 -8.24 4.47
N VAL A 43 -5.40 -7.41 3.73
CA VAL A 43 -5.95 -6.65 2.60
C VAL A 43 -5.82 -7.43 1.29
N LEU A 44 -4.71 -8.16 1.10
CA LEU A 44 -4.41 -8.89 -0.15
C LEU A 44 -5.56 -9.79 -0.64
N PRO A 45 -6.28 -10.57 0.20
CA PRO A 45 -7.38 -11.42 -0.25
C PRO A 45 -8.59 -10.66 -0.82
N THR A 46 -8.69 -9.36 -0.53
CA THR A 46 -9.84 -8.53 -0.91
C THR A 46 -9.56 -7.68 -2.15
N ALA A 47 -8.30 -7.55 -2.56
CA ALA A 47 -7.88 -6.62 -3.60
C ALA A 47 -8.12 -7.18 -5.01
N ASP A 48 -8.78 -6.38 -5.86
CA ASP A 48 -8.86 -6.63 -7.32
C ASP A 48 -7.62 -6.11 -8.05
N VAL A 49 -6.98 -5.07 -7.52
CA VAL A 49 -5.75 -4.48 -8.03
C VAL A 49 -4.81 -4.13 -6.88
N VAL A 50 -3.54 -4.52 -6.96
CA VAL A 50 -2.47 -4.10 -6.05
C VAL A 50 -1.54 -3.15 -6.76
N ASN A 51 -1.54 -1.89 -6.32
CA ASN A 51 -0.67 -0.85 -6.87
C ASN A 51 0.52 -0.59 -5.94
N LEU A 52 1.66 -1.17 -6.28
CA LEU A 52 2.90 -1.03 -5.52
C LEU A 52 3.50 0.36 -5.76
N LEU A 53 3.99 0.97 -4.70
CA LEU A 53 4.66 2.26 -4.79
C LEU A 53 6.14 2.11 -4.47
N ARG A 54 6.99 2.71 -5.30
CA ARG A 54 8.43 2.77 -5.03
C ARG A 54 8.69 3.56 -3.74
N ILE A 55 9.48 2.96 -2.87
CA ILE A 55 10.04 3.64 -1.70
C ILE A 55 11.23 4.48 -2.14
N GLN A 56 11.23 5.76 -1.74
CA GLN A 56 12.32 6.69 -1.99
C GLN A 56 13.19 6.79 -0.74
N HIS A 57 14.14 5.86 -0.60
CA HIS A 57 15.05 5.77 0.54
C HIS A 57 15.90 7.03 0.70
N GLU A 58 16.26 7.66 -0.40
CA GLU A 58 17.06 8.88 -0.45
C GLU A 58 16.39 10.10 0.22
N ARG A 59 15.08 10.04 0.46
CA ARG A 59 14.30 11.13 1.09
C ARG A 59 13.99 10.89 2.56
N GLN A 60 14.28 9.70 3.07
CA GLN A 60 14.01 9.31 4.45
C GLN A 60 15.28 9.58 5.28
N ARG A 61 15.26 10.60 6.15
CA ARG A 61 16.31 10.74 7.18
C ARG A 61 16.27 9.45 8.01
N LYS A 62 17.45 8.85 8.27
CA LYS A 62 17.65 7.49 8.82
C LYS A 62 16.82 7.13 10.07
N GLU A 63 16.26 8.09 10.78
CA GLU A 63 15.59 7.91 12.07
C GLU A 63 14.13 7.42 12.00
N TYR A 64 13.46 7.48 10.83
CA TYR A 64 12.01 7.19 10.75
C TYR A 64 11.61 6.04 9.81
N PHE A 65 12.56 5.42 9.13
CA PHE A 65 12.29 4.35 8.16
C PHE A 65 12.75 2.99 8.69
N PRO A 66 11.88 1.97 8.72
CA PRO A 66 12.30 0.60 9.06
C PRO A 66 13.37 0.14 8.07
N GLY A 67 14.32 -0.70 8.48
CA GLY A 67 15.33 -1.21 7.54
C GLY A 67 14.68 -1.82 6.28
N VAL A 68 15.35 -1.78 5.12
CA VAL A 68 14.77 -2.29 3.85
C VAL A 68 14.21 -3.71 4.00
N GLY A 69 14.96 -4.59 4.69
CA GLY A 69 14.51 -5.96 4.97
C GLY A 69 13.27 -6.02 5.88
N GLU A 70 13.17 -5.13 6.86
CA GLU A 70 11.98 -5.03 7.73
C GLU A 70 10.77 -4.50 6.96
N TYR A 71 10.96 -3.49 6.10
CA TYR A 71 9.89 -3.01 5.23
C TYR A 71 9.39 -4.12 4.30
N ILE A 72 10.29 -4.86 3.66
CA ILE A 72 9.91 -5.99 2.81
C ILE A 72 9.16 -7.04 3.63
N ARG A 73 9.66 -7.35 4.84
CA ARG A 73 9.02 -8.31 5.74
C ARG A 73 7.60 -7.87 6.11
N LEU A 74 7.34 -6.59 6.36
CA LEU A 74 6.04 -6.11 6.81
C LEU A 74 5.07 -5.76 5.67
N PHE A 75 5.57 -5.20 4.57
CA PHE A 75 4.75 -4.58 3.52
C PHE A 75 5.16 -4.95 2.09
N GLY A 76 6.23 -5.71 1.89
CA GLY A 76 6.64 -6.17 0.57
C GLY A 76 5.69 -7.24 0.04
N LEU A 77 5.32 -7.16 -1.24
CA LEU A 77 4.59 -8.22 -1.94
C LEU A 77 5.59 -9.32 -2.35
N THR A 78 5.78 -10.30 -1.48
CA THR A 78 6.64 -11.48 -1.75
C THR A 78 5.90 -12.56 -2.53
N LYS A 79 6.60 -13.59 -2.99
CA LYS A 79 5.97 -14.76 -3.65
C LYS A 79 4.96 -15.46 -2.74
N GLU A 80 5.22 -15.49 -1.44
CA GLU A 80 4.34 -16.09 -0.44
C GLU A 80 3.06 -15.28 -0.29
N ARG A 81 3.19 -13.95 -0.21
CA ARG A 81 2.04 -13.02 -0.15
C ARG A 81 1.25 -12.97 -1.45
N ALA A 82 1.90 -13.14 -2.60
CA ALA A 82 1.21 -13.22 -3.88
C ALA A 82 0.20 -14.39 -3.92
N LYS A 83 0.39 -15.44 -3.11
CA LYS A 83 -0.58 -16.54 -2.97
C LYS A 83 -1.86 -16.14 -2.23
N LEU A 84 -1.86 -15.02 -1.51
CA LEU A 84 -3.02 -14.48 -0.81
C LEU A 84 -3.91 -13.64 -1.74
N LEU A 85 -3.42 -13.28 -2.93
CA LEU A 85 -4.18 -12.49 -3.89
C LEU A 85 -5.33 -13.33 -4.48
N LYS A 86 -6.36 -12.64 -4.94
CA LYS A 86 -7.36 -13.26 -5.83
C LYS A 86 -6.66 -13.77 -7.10
N SER A 87 -7.20 -14.84 -7.69
CA SER A 87 -6.65 -15.45 -8.90
C SER A 87 -6.59 -14.50 -10.11
N ASP A 88 -7.46 -13.50 -10.13
CA ASP A 88 -7.60 -12.47 -11.18
C ASP A 88 -7.05 -11.09 -10.76
N CYS A 89 -6.35 -11.01 -9.63
CA CYS A 89 -5.81 -9.75 -9.14
C CYS A 89 -4.73 -9.18 -10.08
N LEU A 90 -4.86 -7.89 -10.43
CA LEU A 90 -3.86 -7.18 -11.24
C LEU A 90 -2.78 -6.54 -10.35
N ILE A 91 -1.51 -6.77 -10.68
CA ILE A 91 -0.38 -6.08 -10.03
C ILE A 91 0.10 -4.92 -10.90
N MET A 92 0.24 -3.74 -10.29
CA MET A 92 0.79 -2.52 -10.89
C MET A 92 1.96 -1.99 -10.04
N HIS A 93 2.87 -1.22 -10.64
CA HIS A 93 3.97 -0.53 -9.95
C HIS A 93 4.37 0.75 -10.70
#